data_AF-A0A7Y4VJ57-F1
#
_entry.id   AF-A0A7Y4VJ57-F1
#
_cell.length_a   1.000
_cell.length_b   1.000
_cell.length_c   1.000
_cell.angle_alpha   90.00
_cell.angle_beta   90.00
_cell.angle_gamma   90.00
#
_symmetry.space_group_name_H-M   'P 1'
#
loop_
_entity.id
_entity.type
_entity.pdbx_description
1 polymer ?
#
loop_
_entity_poly.entity_id
_entity_poly.type
_entity_poly.pdbx_seq_one_letter_code
_entity_poly.pdbx_strand_id
1 'polypeptide(L)' 'MKYSSLGLQLLATIGAAGWIGYQIDSYLRLRFPAFLLSLILLAFVGMMYKMYRSLNE' A
#
# COMPACT_ATOMS: atom_id res chain seq x y z
N MET A 1 -13.60 17.93 4.03
CA MET A 1 -12.40 17.77 3.18
C MET A 1 -11.41 16.68 3.68
N LYS A 2 -11.21 16.48 5.00
CA LYS A 2 -10.29 15.45 5.58
C LYS A 2 -10.50 13.99 5.09
N TYR A 3 -11.75 13.57 4.84
CA TYR A 3 -12.02 12.20 4.38
C TYR A 3 -11.67 11.97 2.90
N SER A 4 -11.80 13.00 2.06
CA SER A 4 -11.46 12.92 0.64
C SER A 4 -9.95 12.80 0.42
N SER A 5 -9.15 13.50 1.25
CA SER A 5 -7.68 13.38 1.21
C SER A 5 -7.17 12.04 1.72
N LEU A 6 -7.85 11.40 2.69
CA LEU A 6 -7.50 10.07 3.19
C LEU A 6 -7.70 8.99 2.11
N GLY A 7 -8.83 9.03 1.40
CA GLY A 7 -9.09 8.10 0.30
C GLY A 7 -8.06 8.23 -0.84
N LEU A 8 -7.74 9.46 -1.24
CA LEU A 8 -6.69 9.74 -2.22
C LEU A 8 -5.31 9.29 -1.76
N GLN A 9 -4.97 9.52 -0.49
CA GLN A 9 -3.70 9.06 0.07
C GLN A 9 -3.60 7.55 0.08
N LEU A 10 -4.70 6.85 0.38
CA LEU A 10 -4.76 5.39 0.41
C LEU A 10 -4.62 4.82 -1.00
N LEU A 11 -5.32 5.39 -1.99
CA LEU A 11 -5.17 5.04 -3.40
C LEU A 11 -3.75 5.29 -3.91
N ALA A 12 -3.17 6.45 -3.60
CA ALA A 12 -1.80 6.78 -3.99
C ALA A 12 -0.79 5.81 -3.36
N THR A 13 -0.98 5.47 -2.08
CA THR A 13 -0.09 4.58 -1.34
C THR A 13 -0.17 3.14 -1.86
N ILE A 14 -1.38 2.61 -2.06
CA ILE A 14 -1.57 1.27 -2.63
C ILE A 14 -1.09 1.22 -4.08
N GLY A 15 -1.39 2.24 -4.88
CA GLY A 15 -0.93 2.34 -6.26
C GLY A 15 0.59 2.36 -6.37
N ALA A 16 1.27 3.15 -5.53
CA ALA A 16 2.73 3.18 -5.47
C ALA A 16 3.32 1.84 -4.99
N ALA A 17 2.76 1.25 -3.93
CA ALA A 17 3.20 -0.05 -3.41
C ALA A 17 3.02 -1.18 -4.44
N GLY A 18 1.88 -1.19 -5.13
CA GLY A 18 1.57 -2.15 -6.18
C GLY A 18 2.49 -2.02 -7.39
N TRP A 19 2.79 -0.79 -7.84
CA TRP A 19 3.76 -0.58 -8.92
C TRP A 19 5.15 -1.06 -8.51
N ILE A 20 5.65 -0.64 -7.35
CA ILE A 20 6.97 -1.06 -6.86
C ILE A 20 7.04 -2.58 -6.76
N GLY A 21 6.03 -3.22 -6.18
CA GLY A 21 5.96 -4.67 -6.04
C GLY A 21 5.92 -5.38 -7.39
N TYR A 22 5.11 -4.90 -8.34
CA TYR A 22 5.05 -5.41 -9.70
C TYR A 22 6.41 -5.31 -10.42
N GLN A 23 7.10 -4.18 -10.26
CA GLN A 23 8.39 -3.95 -10.90
C GLN A 23 9.45 -4.90 -10.34
N ILE A 24 9.45 -5.13 -9.03
CA ILE A 24 10.35 -6.08 -8.36
C ILE A 24 10.04 -7.51 -8.79
N ASP A 25 8.77 -7.91 -8.76
CA ASP A 25 8.34 -9.26 -9.16
C ASP A 25 8.72 -9.55 -10.62
N SER A 26 8.53 -8.57 -11.51
CA SER A 26 8.91 -8.65 -12.93
C SER A 26 10.42 -8.70 -13.12
N TYR A 27 11.18 -7.87 -12.39
CA TYR A 27 12.64 -7.86 -12.43
C TYR A 27 13.23 -9.19 -11.98
N LEU A 28 12.66 -9.79 -10.93
CA LEU A 28 13.06 -11.09 -10.40
C LEU A 28 12.46 -12.27 -11.19
N ARG A 29 11.64 -12.00 -12.21
CA ARG A 29 10.88 -12.99 -13.01
C ARG A 29 10.14 -14.01 -12.13
N LEU A 30 9.60 -13.53 -11.02
CA LEU A 30 8.85 -14.39 -10.10
C LEU A 30 7.56 -14.83 -10.78
N ARG A 31 7.31 -16.15 -10.77
CA ARG A 31 6.07 -16.73 -11.30
C ARG A 31 4.86 -16.40 -10.42
N PHE A 32 5.12 -16.12 -9.14
CA PHE A 32 4.13 -15.71 -8.16
C PHE A 32 4.42 -14.28 -7.72
N PRO A 33 3.44 -13.35 -7.76
CA PRO A 33 3.64 -11.93 -7.45
C PRO A 33 3.76 -11.67 -5.94
N ALA A 34 4.83 -12.19 -5.34
CA ALA A 34 5.04 -12.18 -3.89
C ALA A 34 5.23 -10.76 -3.35
N PHE A 35 6.02 -9.94 -4.05
CA PHE A 35 6.32 -8.57 -3.59
C PHE A 35 5.13 -7.64 -3.78
N LEU A 36 4.40 -7.76 -4.87
CA LEU A 36 3.15 -7.03 -5.08
C LEU A 36 2.14 -7.32 -3.97
N LEU A 37 1.89 -8.60 -3.67
CA LEU A 37 0.92 -8.97 -2.64
C LEU A 37 1.37 -8.53 -1.26
N SER A 38 2.63 -8.78 -0.89
CA SER A 38 3.16 -8.39 0.43
C SER A 38 3.25 -6.88 0.61
N LEU A 39 3.65 -6.11 -0.42
CA LEU A 39 3.71 -4.66 -0.34
C LEU A 39 2.33 -4.01 -0.25
N ILE A 40 1.35 -4.50 -1.01
CA ILE A 40 -0.04 -4.01 -0.91
C ILE A 40 -0.60 -4.29 0.49
N LEU A 41 -0.38 -5.50 1.02
CA LEU A 41 -0.77 -5.85 2.40
C LEU A 41 -0.07 -4.98 3.44
N LEU A 42 1.25 -4.79 3.34
CA LEU A 42 2.02 -3.93 4.24
C LEU A 42 1.55 -2.48 4.17
N ALA A 43 1.30 -1.95 2.98
CA ALA A 43 0.78 -0.60 2.77
C ALA A 43 -0.60 -0.43 3.41
N PHE A 44 -1.48 -1.43 3.23
CA PHE A 44 -2.81 -1.42 3.81
C PHE A 44 -2.77 -1.48 5.35
N VAL A 45 -2.00 -2.41 5.93
CA VAL A 45 -1.83 -2.53 7.39
C VAL A 45 -1.18 -1.27 7.97
N GLY A 46 -0.15 -0.72 7.31
CA GLY A 46 0.49 0.52 7.72
C GLY A 46 -0.46 1.72 7.71
N MET A 47 -1.33 1.83 6.70
CA MET A 47 -2.37 2.85 6.64
C MET A 47 -3.42 2.67 7.74
N MET A 48 -3.86 1.44 7.99
CA MET A 48 -4.76 1.14 9.10
C MET A 48 -4.16 1.52 10.44
N TYR A 49 -2.90 1.17 10.68
CA TYR A 49 -2.19 1.54 11.90
C TYR A 49 -2.10 3.07 12.06
N LYS A 50 -1.76 3.79 10.98
CA LYS A 50 -1.75 5.25 10.97
C LYS A 50 -3.12 5.83 11.30
N MET A 51 -4.18 5.25 10.76
CA MET A 51 -5.57 5.67 11.01
C MET A 51 -5.96 5.45 12.48
N TYR A 52 -5.66 4.27 13.04
CA TYR A 52 -5.90 3.97 14.45
C TYR A 52 -5.16 4.93 15.36
N ARG A 53 -3.87 5.17 15.11
CA ARG A 53 -3.07 6.12 15.89
C ARG A 53 -3.64 7.54 15.79
N SER A 54 -4.04 7.97 14.60
CA SER A 54 -4.65 9.29 14.39
C SER A 54 -6.03 9.45 15.05
N LEU A 55 -6.73 8.36 15.36
CA LEU A 55 -8.02 8.36 16.04
C LEU A 55 -7.87 8.28 17.57
N ASN A 56 -6.75 7.72 18.04
CA ASN A 56 -6.42 7.60 19.46
C ASN A 56 -5.51 8.75 19.96
N GLU A 57 -5.32 9.79 19.14
CA GLU A 57 -4.78 11.11 19.51
C GLU A 57 -5.92 12.13 19.51
#